data_AF-A0A427A3Y6-F1
#
_entry.id   AF-A0A427A3Y6-F1
#
_cell.length_a   1.000
_cell.length_b   1.000
_cell.length_c   1.000
_cell.angle_alpha   90.00
_cell.angle_beta   90.00
_cell.angle_gamma   90.00
#
_symmetry.space_group_name_H-M   'P 1'
#
loop_
_entity.id
_entity.type
_entity.pdbx_description
1 polymer ?
#
loop_
_entity_poly.entity_id
_entity_poly.type
_entity_poly.pdbx_seq_one_letter_code
_entity_poly.pdbx_strand_id
1 'polypeptide(L)'
;MVVLIHRIFLYLFTENRTVFSNLQKMKAMDVTLSKAHKAYPDCSALASKLRAQLYNAEEQLRAQQNQASYLVRLTARTFPKGLHCLSMKLTTEFFTLRPEDQQLPNSQNVDKPDFYHFAIFSDNVLACAVAVNSTVTTSMGQSRQLWEAGSLPLGQLLFYNHTTVFDRRWHVLGLGRESGMGRAEIERAAVIHYDGSKKPWLDIAIPKYRRYWTKFLHYGNPYFQQCNIHE
;
A
#
# COMPACT_ATOMS: atom_id res chain seq x y z
N MET A 1 24.98 -37.68 12.69
CA MET A 1 23.59 -37.25 12.39
C MET A 1 22.54 -37.94 13.26
N VAL A 2 22.73 -39.21 13.66
CA VAL A 2 21.78 -39.99 14.49
C VAL A 2 21.68 -39.52 15.95
N VAL A 3 22.74 -38.92 16.52
CA VAL A 3 22.75 -38.42 17.91
C VAL A 3 21.91 -37.13 18.09
N LEU A 4 21.72 -36.34 17.03
CA LEU A 4 20.93 -35.11 17.10
C LEU A 4 19.42 -35.39 17.12
N ILE A 5 18.99 -36.46 16.43
CA ILE A 5 17.59 -36.90 16.39
C ILE A 5 17.14 -37.41 17.77
N HIS A 6 18.03 -38.10 18.51
CA HIS A 6 17.71 -38.60 19.84
C HIS A 6 17.57 -37.49 20.90
N ARG A 7 18.33 -36.38 20.77
CA ARG A 7 18.21 -35.22 21.68
C ARG A 7 16.96 -34.38 21.42
N ILE A 8 16.52 -34.25 20.18
CA ILE A 8 15.24 -33.60 19.83
C ILE A 8 14.06 -34.43 20.35
N PHE A 9 14.18 -35.77 20.32
CA PHE A 9 13.16 -36.69 20.82
C PHE A 9 12.92 -36.55 22.33
N LEU A 10 13.97 -36.29 23.13
CA LEU A 10 13.85 -36.09 24.58
C LEU A 10 13.32 -34.69 24.95
N TYR A 11 13.65 -33.66 24.17
CA TYR A 11 13.21 -32.28 24.45
C TYR A 11 11.71 -32.04 24.16
N LEU A 12 11.10 -32.86 23.30
CA LEU A 12 9.68 -32.76 22.94
C LEU A 12 8.73 -33.51 23.90
N PHE A 13 9.25 -34.28 24.85
CA PHE A 13 8.45 -35.19 25.69
C PHE A 13 8.05 -34.62 27.07
N THR A 14 8.37 -33.36 27.38
CA THR A 14 8.03 -32.73 28.66
C THR A 14 6.70 -31.96 28.69
N GLU A 15 5.92 -31.90 27.60
CA GLU A 15 4.58 -31.25 27.60
C GLU A 15 3.46 -32.20 27.10
N ASN A 16 2.71 -32.78 28.03
CA ASN A 16 1.90 -33.98 27.81
C ASN A 16 0.61 -33.85 26.95
N ARG A 17 0.20 -32.65 26.50
CA ARG A 17 -0.97 -32.49 25.60
C ARG A 17 -0.62 -32.40 24.12
N THR A 18 0.55 -31.89 23.77
CA THR A 18 1.02 -31.78 22.38
C THR A 18 1.55 -33.13 21.87
N VAL A 19 2.06 -33.98 22.77
CA VAL A 19 2.60 -35.33 22.46
C VAL A 19 1.57 -36.25 21.81
N PHE A 20 0.31 -36.27 22.28
CA PHE A 20 -0.71 -37.16 21.71
C PHE A 20 -1.09 -36.76 20.27
N SER A 21 -1.24 -35.45 20.02
CA SER A 21 -1.45 -34.90 18.68
C SER A 21 -0.27 -35.18 17.75
N ASN A 22 0.95 -35.04 18.26
CA ASN A 22 2.17 -35.30 17.49
C ASN A 22 2.37 -36.79 17.21
N LEU A 23 1.99 -37.68 18.13
CA LEU A 23 2.03 -39.12 17.93
C LEU A 23 1.02 -39.58 16.87
N GLN A 24 -0.17 -38.99 16.82
CA GLN A 24 -1.14 -39.24 15.75
C GLN A 24 -0.63 -38.75 14.38
N LYS A 25 -0.02 -37.56 14.33
CA LYS A 25 0.63 -37.05 13.11
C LYS A 25 1.81 -37.92 12.67
N MET A 26 2.60 -38.44 13.61
CA MET A 26 3.69 -39.38 13.34
C MET A 26 3.16 -40.69 12.75
N LYS A 27 2.09 -41.27 13.31
CA LYS A 27 1.46 -42.48 12.75
C LYS A 27 0.89 -42.24 11.34
N ALA A 28 0.27 -41.09 11.09
CA ALA A 28 -0.23 -40.73 9.76
C ALA A 28 0.91 -40.56 8.74
N MET A 29 2.02 -39.95 9.16
CA MET A 29 3.23 -39.80 8.35
C MET A 29 3.87 -41.16 8.05
N ASP A 30 3.94 -42.06 9.03
CA ASP A 30 4.52 -43.40 8.87
C ASP A 30 3.70 -44.30 7.91
N VAL A 31 2.37 -44.21 7.98
CA VAL A 31 1.48 -44.86 7.00
C VAL A 31 1.70 -44.29 5.59
N THR A 32 1.92 -42.98 5.48
CA THR A 32 2.18 -42.32 4.19
C THR A 32 3.53 -42.73 3.62
N LEU A 33 4.57 -42.79 4.46
CA LEU A 33 5.91 -43.23 4.09
C LEU A 33 5.92 -44.71 3.68
N SER A 34 5.22 -45.57 4.42
CA SER A 34 5.08 -46.99 4.10
C SER A 34 4.36 -47.21 2.76
N LYS A 35 3.32 -46.42 2.46
CA LYS A 35 2.65 -46.44 1.15
C LYS A 35 3.58 -45.96 0.03
N ALA A 36 4.36 -44.91 0.27
CA ALA A 36 5.32 -44.39 -0.71
C ALA A 36 6.45 -45.39 -1.00
N HIS A 37 7.01 -46.03 0.03
CA HIS A 37 8.06 -47.05 -0.12
C HIS A 37 7.58 -48.28 -0.90
N LYS A 38 6.33 -48.73 -0.65
CA LYS A 38 5.72 -49.85 -1.41
C LYS A 38 5.40 -49.49 -2.85
N ALA A 39 4.98 -48.26 -3.12
CA ALA A 39 4.66 -47.79 -4.46
C ALA A 39 5.90 -47.49 -5.31
N TYR A 40 7.04 -47.21 -4.68
CA TYR A 40 8.30 -46.84 -5.34
C TYR A 40 9.50 -47.52 -4.67
N PRO A 41 9.80 -48.79 -5.01
CA PRO A 41 10.94 -49.52 -4.44
C PRO A 41 12.29 -48.93 -4.87
N ASP A 42 12.34 -48.23 -6.01
CA ASP A 42 13.53 -47.48 -6.47
C ASP A 42 13.41 -45.98 -6.11
N CYS A 43 14.23 -45.56 -5.16
CA CYS A 43 14.30 -44.17 -4.68
C CYS A 43 14.69 -43.18 -5.79
N SER A 44 15.39 -43.61 -6.85
CA SER A 44 15.77 -42.74 -7.97
C SER A 44 14.55 -42.30 -8.79
N ALA A 45 13.63 -43.22 -9.04
CA ALA A 45 12.37 -42.94 -9.73
C ALA A 45 11.46 -42.01 -8.89
N LEU A 46 11.38 -42.24 -7.59
CA LEU A 46 10.65 -41.37 -6.65
C LEU A 46 11.27 -39.97 -6.61
N ALA A 47 12.59 -39.86 -6.48
CA ALA A 47 13.29 -38.58 -6.44
C ALA A 47 13.13 -37.81 -7.76
N SER A 48 13.19 -38.50 -8.91
CA SER A 48 12.97 -37.88 -10.23
C SER A 48 11.54 -37.37 -10.38
N LYS A 49 10.56 -38.16 -9.93
CA LYS A 49 9.14 -37.75 -9.93
C LYS A 49 8.88 -36.57 -9.01
N LEU A 50 9.41 -36.58 -7.78
CA LEU A 50 9.27 -35.47 -6.84
C LEU A 50 9.93 -34.19 -7.37
N ARG A 51 11.11 -34.29 -8.00
CA ARG A 51 11.75 -33.13 -8.65
C ARG A 51 10.90 -32.55 -9.78
N ALA A 52 10.33 -33.41 -10.63
CA ALA A 52 9.42 -32.96 -11.69
C ALA A 52 8.15 -32.30 -11.10
N GLN A 53 7.60 -32.86 -10.03
CA GLN A 53 6.45 -32.27 -9.33
C GLN A 53 6.79 -30.92 -8.69
N LEU A 54 7.96 -30.79 -8.08
CA LEU A 54 8.44 -29.52 -7.50
C LEU A 54 8.59 -28.45 -8.59
N TYR A 55 9.28 -28.78 -9.69
CA TYR A 55 9.44 -27.85 -10.82
C TYR A 55 8.11 -27.39 -11.40
N ASN A 56 7.17 -28.32 -11.60
CA ASN A 56 5.83 -27.98 -12.07
C ASN A 56 5.06 -27.09 -11.08
N ALA A 57 5.19 -27.35 -9.78
CA ALA A 57 4.57 -26.52 -8.74
C ALA A 57 5.19 -25.12 -8.69
N GLU A 58 6.51 -24.99 -8.86
CA GLU A 58 7.22 -23.70 -8.93
C GLU A 58 6.80 -22.88 -10.15
N GLU A 59 6.71 -23.49 -11.33
CA GLU A 59 6.25 -22.82 -12.55
C GLU A 59 4.77 -22.41 -12.45
N GLN A 60 3.92 -23.24 -11.85
CA GLN A 60 2.53 -22.85 -11.55
C GLN A 60 2.47 -21.67 -10.59
N LEU A 61 3.25 -21.68 -9.50
CA LEU A 61 3.32 -20.56 -8.58
C LEU A 61 3.78 -19.29 -9.29
N ARG A 62 4.80 -19.37 -10.14
CA ARG A 62 5.31 -18.24 -10.93
C ARG A 62 4.26 -17.70 -11.89
N ALA A 63 3.54 -18.57 -12.59
CA ALA A 63 2.44 -18.18 -13.47
C ALA A 63 1.33 -17.44 -12.70
N GLN A 64 0.93 -17.98 -11.53
CA GLN A 64 -0.06 -17.34 -10.66
C GLN A 64 0.43 -15.99 -10.13
N GLN A 65 1.69 -15.88 -9.72
CA GLN A 65 2.29 -14.61 -9.29
C GLN A 65 2.32 -13.56 -10.41
N ASN A 66 2.64 -13.96 -11.64
CA ASN A 66 2.63 -13.06 -12.79
C ASN A 66 1.21 -12.55 -13.08
N GLN A 67 0.21 -13.43 -13.03
CA GLN A 67 -1.19 -13.06 -13.19
C GLN A 67 -1.67 -12.12 -12.07
N ALA A 68 -1.33 -12.41 -10.81
CA ALA A 68 -1.66 -11.55 -9.68
C ALA A 68 -1.02 -10.16 -9.80
N SER A 69 0.26 -10.09 -10.19
CA SER A 69 0.98 -8.83 -10.41
C SER A 69 0.35 -8.00 -11.54
N TYR A 70 -0.04 -8.66 -12.64
CA TYR A 70 -0.74 -8.01 -13.73
C TYR A 70 -2.06 -7.39 -13.26
N LEU A 71 -2.88 -8.14 -12.52
CA LEU A 71 -4.15 -7.64 -11.99
C LEU A 71 -3.96 -6.45 -11.05
N VAL A 72 -2.98 -6.50 -10.14
CA VAL A 72 -2.64 -5.36 -9.26
C VAL A 72 -2.28 -4.12 -10.06
N ARG A 73 -1.48 -4.27 -11.13
CA ARG A 73 -1.07 -3.15 -11.99
C ARG A 73 -2.24 -2.59 -12.78
N LEU A 74 -3.16 -3.45 -13.23
CA LEU A 74 -4.39 -3.03 -13.89
C LEU A 74 -5.28 -2.25 -12.92
N THR A 75 -5.56 -2.78 -11.73
CA THR A 75 -6.36 -2.11 -10.69
C THR A 75 -5.78 -0.76 -10.28
N ALA A 76 -4.44 -0.65 -10.20
CA ALA A 76 -3.78 0.61 -9.87
C ALA A 76 -3.92 1.70 -10.96
N ARG A 77 -4.23 1.32 -12.20
CA ARG A 77 -4.44 2.24 -13.33
C ARG A 77 -5.92 2.51 -13.59
N THR A 78 -6.81 1.60 -13.19
CA THR A 78 -8.24 1.81 -13.32
C THR A 78 -8.73 2.84 -12.33
N PHE A 79 -9.59 3.76 -12.77
CA PHE A 79 -10.28 4.69 -11.89
C PHE A 79 -11.42 3.97 -11.16
N PRO A 80 -11.42 3.93 -9.81
CA PRO A 80 -12.55 3.41 -9.05
C PRO A 80 -13.85 4.13 -9.43
N LYS A 81 -14.96 3.38 -9.49
CA LYS A 81 -16.27 3.93 -9.88
C LYS A 81 -16.68 5.14 -9.05
N GLY A 82 -16.43 5.12 -7.74
CA GLY A 82 -16.71 6.25 -6.86
C GLY A 82 -15.91 7.51 -7.21
N LEU A 83 -14.61 7.37 -7.51
CA LEU A 83 -13.77 8.51 -7.91
C LEU A 83 -14.17 9.05 -9.29
N HIS A 84 -14.52 8.18 -10.22
CA HIS A 84 -15.04 8.60 -11.52
C HIS A 84 -16.37 9.33 -11.38
N CYS A 85 -17.31 8.81 -10.57
CA CYS A 85 -18.57 9.49 -10.23
C CYS A 85 -18.30 10.88 -9.64
N LEU A 86 -17.41 10.96 -8.64
CA LEU A 86 -17.10 12.21 -7.97
C LEU A 86 -16.53 13.24 -8.95
N SER A 87 -15.55 12.84 -9.77
CA SER A 87 -14.98 13.72 -10.79
C SER A 87 -16.02 14.19 -11.78
N MET A 88 -16.83 13.28 -12.33
CA MET A 88 -17.87 13.64 -13.29
C MET A 88 -18.90 14.59 -12.68
N LYS A 89 -19.32 14.32 -11.44
CA LYS A 89 -20.33 15.12 -10.75
C LYS A 89 -19.86 16.53 -10.46
N LEU A 90 -18.66 16.67 -9.90
CA LEU A 90 -18.05 17.98 -9.63
C LEU A 90 -17.86 18.78 -10.92
N THR A 91 -17.42 18.13 -11.99
CA THR A 91 -17.28 18.76 -13.31
C THR A 91 -18.62 19.24 -13.85
N THR A 92 -19.64 18.37 -13.84
CA THR A 92 -20.99 18.74 -14.30
C THR A 92 -21.52 19.92 -13.49
N GLU A 93 -21.44 19.86 -12.16
CA GLU A 93 -21.94 20.92 -11.30
C GLU A 93 -21.23 22.24 -11.54
N PHE A 94 -19.89 22.23 -11.64
CA PHE A 94 -19.11 23.43 -11.97
C PHE A 94 -19.57 24.09 -13.27
N PHE A 95 -19.81 23.31 -14.33
CA PHE A 95 -20.28 23.85 -15.61
C PHE A 95 -21.77 24.23 -15.61
N THR A 96 -22.55 23.82 -14.61
CA THR A 96 -23.92 24.31 -14.40
C THR A 96 -24.00 25.59 -13.57
N LEU A 97 -22.90 26.00 -12.92
CA LEU A 97 -22.85 27.24 -12.15
C LEU A 97 -23.01 28.46 -13.05
N ARG A 98 -23.56 29.54 -12.48
CA ARG A 98 -23.57 30.85 -13.13
C ARG A 98 -22.11 31.35 -13.28
N PRO A 99 -21.80 32.16 -14.31
CA PRO A 99 -20.44 32.66 -14.51
C PRO A 99 -19.83 33.38 -13.30
N GLU A 100 -20.65 34.06 -12.50
CA GLU A 100 -20.25 34.71 -11.25
C GLU A 100 -19.77 33.70 -10.19
N ASP A 101 -20.45 32.56 -10.09
CA ASP A 101 -20.14 31.49 -9.12
C ASP A 101 -18.98 30.60 -9.60
N GLN A 102 -18.62 30.66 -10.89
CA GLN A 102 -17.43 29.98 -11.44
C GLN A 102 -16.12 30.71 -11.10
N GLN A 103 -16.19 31.96 -10.63
CA GLN A 103 -15.00 32.70 -10.24
C GLN A 103 -14.38 32.10 -8.97
N LEU A 104 -13.06 31.99 -8.96
CA LEU A 104 -12.34 31.49 -7.80
C LEU A 104 -12.59 32.41 -6.61
N PRO A 105 -13.01 31.86 -5.44
CA PRO A 105 -13.13 32.66 -4.24
C PRO A 105 -11.77 33.24 -3.87
N ASN A 106 -11.77 34.50 -3.44
CA ASN A 106 -10.56 35.26 -3.12
C ASN A 106 -9.58 35.46 -4.30
N SER A 107 -10.09 35.58 -5.54
CA SER A 107 -9.29 35.95 -6.72
C SER A 107 -8.41 37.18 -6.49
N GLN A 108 -8.88 38.14 -5.69
CA GLN A 108 -8.14 39.33 -5.24
C GLN A 108 -6.86 39.06 -4.43
N ASN A 109 -6.65 37.84 -3.95
CA ASN A 109 -5.40 37.44 -3.28
C ASN A 109 -4.36 36.86 -4.24
N VAL A 110 -4.73 36.56 -5.49
CA VAL A 110 -3.86 35.90 -6.47
C VAL A 110 -2.71 36.80 -6.93
N ASP A 111 -2.94 38.12 -6.97
CA ASP A 111 -1.94 39.09 -7.43
C ASP A 111 -1.11 39.70 -6.27
N LYS A 112 -1.35 39.24 -5.03
CA LYS A 112 -0.69 39.82 -3.85
C LYS A 112 0.69 39.19 -3.65
N PRO A 113 1.78 39.97 -3.72
CA PRO A 113 3.15 39.45 -3.64
C PRO A 113 3.54 38.87 -2.28
N ASP A 114 2.76 39.16 -1.23
CA ASP A 114 2.98 38.63 0.13
C ASP A 114 2.47 37.19 0.31
N PHE A 115 1.79 36.63 -0.71
CA PHE A 115 1.28 35.25 -0.67
C PHE A 115 2.13 34.31 -1.53
N TYR A 116 2.30 33.10 -1.02
CA TYR A 116 2.82 31.99 -1.80
C TYR A 116 1.67 31.29 -2.53
N HIS A 117 1.79 31.14 -3.84
CA HIS A 117 0.81 30.47 -4.69
C HIS A 117 1.29 29.07 -5.05
N PHE A 118 0.45 28.07 -4.79
CA PHE A 118 0.73 26.68 -5.11
C PHE A 118 -0.33 26.17 -6.08
N ALA A 119 0.12 25.46 -7.12
CA ALA A 119 -0.75 24.76 -8.07
C ALA A 119 -0.50 23.26 -7.98
N ILE A 120 -1.58 22.48 -7.85
CA ILE A 120 -1.51 21.01 -7.83
C ILE A 120 -2.23 20.50 -9.07
N PHE A 121 -1.49 19.80 -9.92
CA PHE A 121 -2.03 19.18 -11.14
C PHE A 121 -2.19 17.67 -10.90
N SER A 122 -3.42 17.18 -10.92
CA SER A 122 -3.71 15.74 -10.86
C SER A 122 -5.07 15.46 -11.50
N ASP A 123 -5.18 14.27 -12.07
CA ASP A 123 -6.43 13.64 -12.50
C ASP A 123 -7.24 13.05 -11.34
N ASN A 124 -6.68 13.04 -10.11
CA ASN A 124 -7.34 12.55 -8.92
C ASN A 124 -7.68 13.71 -7.96
N VAL A 125 -8.90 14.25 -8.12
CA VAL A 125 -9.43 15.35 -7.29
C VAL A 125 -9.40 15.00 -5.80
N LEU A 126 -9.69 13.75 -5.43
CA LEU A 126 -9.64 13.32 -4.04
C LEU A 126 -8.21 13.40 -3.48
N ALA A 127 -7.22 13.07 -4.30
CA ALA A 127 -5.83 13.17 -3.90
C ALA A 127 -5.33 14.60 -3.74
N CYS A 128 -5.73 15.50 -4.65
CA CYS A 128 -5.50 16.93 -4.48
C CYS A 128 -6.12 17.45 -3.19
N ALA A 129 -7.39 17.10 -2.92
CA ALA A 129 -8.10 17.54 -1.72
C ALA A 129 -7.37 17.09 -0.43
N VAL A 130 -6.89 15.85 -0.37
CA VAL A 130 -6.11 15.35 0.78
C VAL A 130 -4.75 16.05 0.89
N ALA A 131 -4.05 16.28 -0.22
CA ALA A 131 -2.77 17.00 -0.22
C ALA A 131 -2.95 18.43 0.33
N VAL A 132 -3.97 19.16 -0.12
CA VAL A 132 -4.29 20.50 0.38
C VAL A 132 -4.70 20.46 1.85
N ASN A 133 -5.68 19.62 2.20
CA ASN A 133 -6.22 19.56 3.56
C ASN A 133 -5.17 19.14 4.59
N SER A 134 -4.30 18.18 4.23
CA SER A 134 -3.18 17.76 5.09
C SER A 134 -2.16 18.87 5.29
N THR A 135 -1.81 19.60 4.22
CA THR A 135 -0.87 20.73 4.28
C THR A 135 -1.43 21.83 5.18
N VAL A 136 -2.68 22.22 4.96
CA VAL A 136 -3.38 23.27 5.72
C VAL A 136 -3.55 22.89 7.20
N THR A 137 -3.95 21.66 7.49
CA THR A 137 -4.10 21.18 8.87
C THR A 137 -2.75 21.13 9.60
N THR A 138 -1.68 20.78 8.90
CA THR A 138 -0.34 20.69 9.48
C THR A 138 0.29 22.07 9.69
N SER A 139 0.03 23.04 8.81
CA SER A 139 0.57 24.40 8.91
C SER A 139 -0.16 25.26 9.96
N MET A 140 -1.46 25.07 10.18
CA MET A 140 -2.22 25.87 11.17
C MET A 140 -1.75 25.70 12.64
N GLY A 141 -0.98 24.65 12.95
CA GLY A 141 -0.43 24.41 14.29
C GLY A 141 0.97 24.96 14.55
N GLN A 142 1.65 25.50 13.54
CA GLN A 142 3.00 26.05 13.66
C GLN A 142 3.07 27.36 12.89
N SER A 143 3.54 28.44 13.52
CA SER A 143 3.91 29.69 12.84
C SER A 143 5.16 29.50 11.96
N ARG A 144 5.25 28.39 11.24
CA ARG A 144 6.30 28.03 10.30
C ARG A 144 5.77 28.30 8.91
N GLN A 145 6.45 29.20 8.20
CA GLN A 145 6.29 29.41 6.77
C GLN A 145 6.16 28.06 6.04
N LEU A 146 5.10 27.94 5.24
CA LEU A 146 4.94 26.86 4.28
C LEU A 146 6.14 26.92 3.34
N TRP A 147 7.07 25.98 3.51
CA TRP A 147 8.22 25.85 2.61
C TRP A 147 7.74 25.46 1.21
N GLU A 148 8.42 26.00 0.20
CA GLU A 148 8.11 25.92 -1.23
C GLU A 148 7.74 24.51 -1.70
N ALA A 149 6.48 24.31 -2.12
CA ALA A 149 6.04 23.10 -2.79
C ALA A 149 6.34 23.20 -4.30
N GLY A 150 7.46 22.61 -4.70
CA GLY A 150 7.75 22.28 -6.10
C GLY A 150 7.20 20.90 -6.45
N SER A 151 6.55 20.79 -7.59
CA SER A 151 6.13 19.53 -8.22
C SER A 151 7.33 18.77 -8.78
N LEU A 152 8.13 18.18 -7.89
CA LEU A 152 9.16 17.16 -8.15
C LEU A 152 9.07 16.15 -6.99
N PRO A 153 9.57 14.90 -7.12
CA PRO A 153 9.61 14.00 -5.98
C PRO A 153 10.30 14.72 -4.83
N LEU A 154 9.63 14.83 -3.67
CA LEU A 154 10.02 15.59 -2.47
C LEU A 154 11.31 15.08 -1.79
N GLY A 155 12.25 14.53 -2.56
CA GLY A 155 13.63 14.22 -2.16
C GLY A 155 14.64 15.30 -2.55
N GLN A 156 14.25 16.34 -3.30
CA GLN A 156 15.14 17.43 -3.73
C GLN A 156 14.37 18.75 -3.77
N LEU A 157 14.96 19.82 -3.22
CA LEU A 157 14.55 21.19 -3.52
C LEU A 157 15.48 21.75 -4.60
N LEU A 158 14.90 22.28 -5.67
CA LEU A 158 15.64 22.89 -6.78
C LEU A 158 15.49 24.41 -6.68
N PHE A 159 16.54 25.09 -6.24
CA PHE A 159 16.70 26.52 -6.42
C PHE A 159 17.45 26.77 -7.74
N TYR A 160 17.32 27.97 -8.30
CA TYR A 160 18.07 28.34 -9.50
C TYR A 160 19.58 28.14 -9.24
N ASN A 161 20.16 27.12 -9.90
CA ASN A 161 21.56 26.70 -9.75
C ASN A 161 21.98 26.10 -8.39
N HIS A 162 21.04 25.67 -7.53
CA HIS A 162 21.38 24.99 -6.27
C HIS A 162 20.40 23.85 -5.95
N THR A 163 20.92 22.63 -5.77
CA THR A 163 20.14 21.44 -5.40
C THR A 163 20.55 20.98 -4.01
N THR A 164 19.59 20.91 -3.09
CA THR A 164 19.82 20.37 -1.73
C THR A 164 19.07 19.07 -1.53
N VAL A 165 19.71 18.11 -0.85
CA VAL A 165 19.12 16.83 -0.48
C VAL A 165 18.55 16.97 0.94
N PHE A 166 17.27 16.67 1.11
CA PHE A 166 16.63 16.67 2.45
C PHE A 166 17.10 15.48 3.31
N ASP A 167 17.05 15.65 4.63
CA ASP A 167 17.20 14.54 5.57
C ASP A 167 16.13 13.49 5.27
N ARG A 168 16.57 12.26 4.94
CA ARG A 168 15.68 11.14 4.59
C ARG A 168 14.68 10.80 5.70
N ARG A 169 14.91 11.20 6.95
CA ARG A 169 13.98 11.00 8.06
C ARG A 169 12.73 11.87 7.97
N TRP A 170 12.77 12.95 7.19
CA TRP A 170 11.63 13.86 7.02
C TRP A 170 10.66 13.37 5.95
N HIS A 171 11.12 12.48 5.06
CA HIS A 171 10.36 12.02 3.92
C HIS A 171 10.34 10.50 3.83
N VAL A 172 9.14 9.94 3.94
CA VAL A 172 8.92 8.51 3.88
C VAL A 172 8.31 8.12 2.53
N LEU A 173 9.06 7.33 1.76
CA LEU A 173 8.72 6.78 0.44
C LEU A 173 8.32 5.31 0.54
N GLY A 174 7.70 4.74 -0.48
CA GLY A 174 7.43 3.29 -0.56
C GLY A 174 6.04 2.86 -0.08
N LEU A 175 5.19 3.78 0.40
CA LEU A 175 3.85 3.42 0.87
C LEU A 175 3.03 2.87 -0.31
N GLY A 176 2.44 1.70 -0.10
CA GLY A 176 1.65 1.00 -1.12
C GLY A 176 2.45 0.04 -2.01
N ARG A 177 3.77 -0.11 -1.82
CA ARG A 177 4.52 -1.23 -2.43
C ARG A 177 4.35 -2.48 -1.58
N GLU A 178 4.82 -2.38 -0.33
CA GLU A 178 4.88 -3.46 0.65
C GLU A 178 4.50 -2.98 2.05
N SER A 179 4.19 -3.94 2.93
CA SER A 179 3.85 -3.70 4.33
C SER A 179 5.08 -3.64 5.26
N GLY A 180 6.30 -3.46 4.74
CA GLY A 180 7.52 -3.46 5.55
C GLY A 180 7.72 -2.23 6.45
N MET A 181 7.07 -1.11 6.12
CA MET A 181 7.33 0.15 6.81
C MET A 181 6.71 0.24 8.21
N GLY A 182 7.52 0.65 9.18
CA GLY A 182 7.15 0.74 10.59
C GLY A 182 6.26 1.94 10.89
N ARG A 183 5.31 1.77 11.81
CA ARG A 183 4.41 2.86 12.27
C ARG A 183 5.18 4.09 12.77
N ALA A 184 6.21 3.87 13.59
CA ALA A 184 6.97 4.94 14.21
C ALA A 184 7.81 5.75 13.20
N GLU A 185 8.21 5.13 12.09
CA GLU A 185 8.88 5.83 10.99
C GLU A 185 7.93 6.77 10.26
N ILE A 186 6.71 6.30 9.96
CA ILE A 186 5.66 7.10 9.32
C ILE A 186 5.22 8.26 10.23
N GLU A 187 5.07 8.01 11.54
CA GLU A 187 4.61 9.04 12.49
C GLU A 187 5.65 10.13 12.77
N ARG A 188 6.95 9.87 12.53
CA ARG A 188 8.02 10.88 12.64
C ARG A 188 8.26 11.66 11.34
N ALA A 189 7.71 11.20 10.24
CA ALA A 189 7.89 11.82 8.94
C ALA A 189 7.18 13.18 8.88
N ALA A 190 7.81 14.16 8.24
CA ALA A 190 7.13 15.41 7.87
C ALA A 190 6.22 15.18 6.67
N VAL A 191 6.66 14.35 5.73
CA VAL A 191 5.94 14.02 4.49
C VAL A 191 5.94 12.51 4.27
N ILE A 192 4.77 11.97 3.87
CA ILE A 192 4.62 10.57 3.47
C ILE A 192 4.18 10.52 2.00
N HIS A 193 4.80 9.64 1.22
CA HIS A 193 4.49 9.49 -0.19
C HIS A 193 3.97 8.09 -0.50
N TYR A 194 2.75 8.03 -1.02
CA TYR A 194 2.16 6.81 -1.58
C TYR A 194 2.66 6.63 -3.01
N ASP A 195 3.92 6.21 -3.20
CA ASP A 195 4.49 5.97 -4.53
C ASP A 195 4.17 4.57 -5.08
N GLY A 196 3.76 3.62 -4.25
CA GLY A 196 3.41 2.26 -4.66
C GLY A 196 2.09 2.15 -5.41
N SER A 197 1.81 0.96 -5.95
CA SER A 197 0.58 0.68 -6.71
C SER A 197 -0.66 0.53 -5.82
N LYS A 198 -0.49 0.15 -4.56
CA LYS A 198 -1.59 -0.02 -3.58
C LYS A 198 -1.94 1.31 -2.92
N LYS A 199 -2.40 2.27 -3.72
CA LYS A 199 -2.81 3.62 -3.26
C LYS A 199 -3.97 3.53 -2.27
N PRO A 200 -4.08 4.44 -1.28
CA PRO A 200 -5.05 4.33 -0.19
C PRO A 200 -6.51 4.48 -0.61
N TRP A 201 -6.77 5.09 -1.78
CA TRP A 201 -8.10 5.22 -2.40
C TRP A 201 -8.49 4.05 -3.31
N LEU A 202 -7.72 2.95 -3.30
CA LEU A 202 -7.99 1.73 -4.08
C LEU A 202 -8.35 0.56 -3.16
N ASP A 203 -9.12 -0.40 -3.67
CA ASP A 203 -9.50 -1.61 -2.92
C ASP A 203 -8.29 -2.45 -2.50
N ILE A 204 -7.25 -2.48 -3.33
CA ILE A 204 -5.99 -3.19 -3.08
C ILE A 204 -5.05 -2.47 -2.09
N ALA A 205 -5.45 -1.32 -1.56
CA ALA A 205 -4.68 -0.56 -0.58
C ALA A 205 -4.26 -1.39 0.62
N ILE A 206 -3.07 -1.11 1.15
CA ILE A 206 -2.60 -1.74 2.39
C ILE A 206 -3.34 -1.10 3.58
N PRO A 207 -4.18 -1.83 4.34
CA PRO A 207 -5.06 -1.24 5.35
C PRO A 207 -4.35 -0.40 6.40
N LYS A 208 -3.17 -0.84 6.86
CA LYS A 208 -2.40 -0.12 7.89
C LYS A 208 -1.94 1.29 7.47
N TYR A 209 -1.83 1.56 6.17
CA TYR A 209 -1.47 2.88 5.68
C TYR A 209 -2.70 3.75 5.40
N ARG A 210 -3.89 3.17 5.18
CA ARG A 210 -5.13 3.93 4.85
C ARG A 210 -5.43 5.03 5.87
N ARG A 211 -5.27 4.77 7.17
CA ARG A 211 -5.59 5.73 8.24
C ARG A 211 -4.90 7.10 8.10
N TYR A 212 -3.70 7.14 7.52
CA TYR A 212 -2.96 8.39 7.34
C TYR A 212 -3.52 9.24 6.20
N TRP A 213 -4.28 8.61 5.30
CA TRP A 213 -5.04 9.24 4.23
C TRP A 213 -6.45 9.61 4.68
N THR A 214 -7.20 8.64 5.22
CA THR A 214 -8.63 8.79 5.52
C THR A 214 -8.91 9.86 6.57
N LYS A 215 -7.97 10.14 7.48
CA LYS A 215 -8.10 11.22 8.48
C LYS A 215 -8.28 12.63 7.88
N PHE A 216 -7.92 12.83 6.61
CA PHE A 216 -8.08 14.10 5.90
C PHE A 216 -9.31 14.13 4.99
N LEU A 217 -10.11 13.06 5.00
CA LEU A 217 -11.35 12.97 4.23
C LEU A 217 -12.55 13.19 5.15
N HIS A 218 -13.49 14.01 4.68
CA HIS A 218 -14.77 14.19 5.34
C HIS A 218 -15.82 13.31 4.69
N TYR A 219 -15.95 12.07 5.16
CA TYR A 219 -16.91 11.10 4.61
C TYR A 219 -18.38 11.53 4.75
N GLY A 220 -18.69 12.45 5.66
CA GLY A 220 -20.02 13.08 5.75
C GLY A 220 -20.39 13.98 4.56
N ASN A 221 -19.44 14.25 3.65
CA ASN A 221 -19.68 15.08 2.49
C ASN A 221 -20.77 14.45 1.57
N PRO A 222 -21.84 15.20 1.21
CA PRO A 222 -22.90 14.68 0.35
C PRO A 222 -22.42 14.11 -0.99
N TYR A 223 -21.38 14.68 -1.60
CA TYR A 223 -20.81 14.18 -2.86
C TYR A 223 -20.20 12.79 -2.69
N PHE A 224 -19.57 12.52 -1.55
CA PHE A 224 -18.98 11.21 -1.27
C PHE A 224 -20.08 10.16 -1.10
N GLN A 225 -21.12 10.48 -0.34
CA GLN A 225 -22.27 9.60 -0.12
C GLN A 225 -23.00 9.29 -1.44
N GLN A 226 -23.23 10.31 -2.27
CA GLN A 226 -23.89 10.15 -3.58
C GLN A 226 -23.05 9.33 -4.58
N CYS A 227 -21.72 9.28 -4.40
CA CYS A 227 -20.81 8.50 -5.23
C CYS A 227 -20.34 7.20 -4.55
N ASN A 228 -21.00 6.78 -3.47
CA ASN A 228 -20.70 5.55 -2.74
C ASN A 228 -19.23 5.47 -2.28
N ILE A 229 -18.68 6.59 -1.84
CA ILE A 229 -17.35 6.71 -1.23
C ILE A 229 -17.54 6.72 0.28
N HIS A 230 -17.13 5.64 0.93
CA HIS A 230 -17.25 5.43 2.37
C HIS A 230 -15.88 5.02 2.95
N GLU A 231 -15.79 4.97 4.28
CA GLU A 231 -14.59 4.53 5.00
C GLU A 231 -14.30 3.04 4.77
#